data_AF-A0A381SG97-F1
#
_entry.id   AF-A0A381SG97-F1
#
_cell.length_a   1.000
_cell.length_b   1.000
_cell.length_c   1.000
_cell.angle_alpha   90.00
_cell.angle_beta   90.00
_cell.angle_gamma   90.00
#
_symmetry.space_group_name_H-M   'P 1'
#
loop_
_entity.id
_entity.type
_entity.pdbx_description
1 polymer ?
#
loop_
_entity_poly.entity_id
_entity_poly.type
_entity_poly.pdbx_seq_one_letter_code
_entity_poly.pdbx_strand_id
1 'polypeptide(L)'
;MPVKDSDADDQGSAKPVEAAAPRAKRRRSQPLKVANQIPQSRRKEIEKALEDASPTPKKWSRKDGPKYHRFLRKRISPGTVRQIEFDLLDVDIGESWPIPITVIHGARPGPVVTVLGALHGNELVGPLALTYLCGPNLLGEDEAIDPAAMAGTLRIIPVVNLPGYRRQSRYMVDGRDLNRSFPGKPDSNTTSRVAHRLWNKVIKGSDHVIDLHTAAVGRTNMPQIRANLAHRASNRIARAFGIEAILDNEGPKGSLRKLANDSGIGAITYEGGGSNEADPESVQVAIYGVLNVLRSLKILPGYPSRPRFRILASGSVWIRSDQGGLLDVLTPAGSFVEEGETVATVTDPERPGESYDVLTPTRGLLISTATHPFVNAGTPIGHLLPVTRGVKTLRKRLDPEGCLVTSGSDGDPPWREDEDVEDISVIGEWSGGSPDAEWGHNEEGATDDEAGEADPNWT
;
A
#
# COMPACT_ATOMS: atom_id res chain seq x y z
N MET A 1 60.08 11.62 -62.98
CA MET A 1 60.91 10.42 -62.75
C MET A 1 59.97 9.28 -62.39
N PRO A 2 59.98 8.16 -63.14
CA PRO A 2 59.19 6.97 -62.85
C PRO A 2 60.05 5.89 -62.14
N VAL A 3 59.47 5.13 -61.21
CA VAL A 3 59.98 3.84 -60.69
C VAL A 3 58.72 3.06 -60.24
N LYS A 4 58.18 2.18 -61.09
CA LYS A 4 58.35 0.71 -61.18
C LYS A 4 57.28 -0.09 -60.43
N ASP A 5 56.67 -0.99 -61.20
CA ASP A 5 55.75 -2.06 -60.84
C ASP A 5 56.32 -3.05 -59.80
N SER A 6 55.42 -3.70 -59.06
CA SER A 6 55.40 -5.17 -59.00
C SER A 6 54.05 -5.69 -58.53
N ASP A 7 53.64 -6.75 -59.20
CA ASP A 7 52.37 -7.49 -59.14
C ASP A 7 52.09 -8.16 -57.79
N ALA A 8 50.80 -8.39 -57.50
CA ALA A 8 50.24 -9.75 -57.41
C ALA A 8 48.78 -9.73 -56.93
N ASP A 9 47.95 -10.45 -57.67
CA ASP A 9 46.57 -10.80 -57.35
C ASP A 9 46.41 -11.43 -55.95
N ASP A 10 45.40 -11.00 -55.20
CA ASP A 10 44.67 -11.92 -54.30
C ASP A 10 43.16 -11.69 -54.43
N GLN A 11 42.50 -12.71 -54.98
CA GLN A 11 41.06 -12.82 -55.10
C GLN A 11 40.46 -13.15 -53.72
N GLY A 12 40.16 -12.11 -52.93
CA GLY A 12 39.41 -12.23 -51.69
C GLY A 12 37.91 -12.05 -51.89
N SER A 13 37.20 -13.16 -52.10
CA SER A 13 35.74 -13.30 -52.14
C SER A 13 34.97 -12.36 -51.19
N ALA A 14 33.99 -11.64 -51.73
CA ALA A 14 33.01 -10.90 -50.96
C ALA A 14 32.29 -11.82 -49.95
N LYS A 15 32.50 -11.59 -48.65
CA LYS A 15 31.71 -12.25 -47.60
C LYS A 15 30.24 -11.82 -47.72
N PRO A 16 29.28 -12.76 -47.74
CA PRO A 16 27.87 -12.40 -47.68
C PRO A 16 27.58 -11.73 -46.34
N VAL A 17 26.86 -10.61 -46.38
CA VAL A 17 26.26 -10.00 -45.19
C VAL A 17 25.31 -11.03 -44.59
N GLU A 18 25.69 -11.57 -43.43
CA GLU A 18 24.89 -12.54 -42.69
C GLU A 18 23.54 -11.90 -42.33
N ALA A 19 22.47 -12.47 -42.89
CA ALA A 19 21.11 -12.01 -42.62
C ALA A 19 20.84 -12.13 -41.11
N ALA A 20 20.41 -11.04 -40.50
CA ALA A 20 20.02 -11.00 -39.09
C ALA A 20 19.07 -12.16 -38.78
N ALA A 21 19.44 -12.97 -37.77
CA ALA A 21 18.66 -14.12 -37.34
C ALA A 21 17.19 -13.72 -37.10
N PRO A 22 16.22 -14.52 -37.55
CA PRO A 22 14.82 -14.20 -37.37
C PRO A 22 14.53 -14.10 -35.86
N ARG A 23 14.02 -12.94 -35.43
CA ARG A 23 13.52 -12.70 -34.07
C ARG A 23 12.71 -13.93 -33.62
N ALA A 24 13.17 -14.59 -32.57
CA ALA A 24 12.47 -15.72 -31.98
C ALA A 24 11.01 -15.32 -31.74
N LYS A 25 10.06 -16.10 -32.30
CA LYS A 25 8.63 -15.89 -32.08
C LYS A 25 8.40 -15.84 -30.57
N ARG A 26 7.99 -14.66 -30.08
CA ARG A 26 7.55 -14.45 -28.69
C ARG A 26 6.55 -15.57 -28.38
N ARG A 27 6.94 -16.52 -27.52
CA ARG A 27 6.03 -17.54 -27.00
C ARG A 27 4.88 -16.74 -26.39
N ARG A 28 3.68 -16.80 -26.98
CA ARG A 28 2.48 -16.29 -26.33
C ARG A 28 2.38 -17.06 -25.02
N SER A 29 2.71 -16.41 -23.90
CA SER A 29 2.32 -16.93 -22.59
C SER A 29 0.81 -17.10 -22.67
N GLN A 30 0.34 -18.32 -22.46
CA GLN A 30 -1.08 -18.51 -22.21
C GLN A 30 -1.42 -17.68 -20.96
N PRO A 31 -2.57 -16.99 -20.91
CA PRO A 31 -2.98 -16.32 -19.70
C PRO A 31 -3.11 -17.39 -18.61
N LEU A 32 -2.22 -17.34 -17.61
CA LEU A 32 -2.31 -18.18 -16.42
C LEU A 32 -3.66 -17.89 -15.78
N LYS A 33 -4.56 -18.89 -15.86
CA LYS A 33 -5.89 -18.83 -15.27
C LYS A 33 -5.75 -18.55 -13.79
N VAL A 34 -6.39 -17.46 -13.35
CA VAL A 34 -6.53 -17.01 -11.96
C VAL A 34 -6.91 -18.19 -11.06
N ALA A 35 -5.95 -18.74 -10.32
CA ALA A 35 -6.09 -19.96 -9.57
C ALA A 35 -6.44 -19.67 -8.10
N ASN A 36 -7.76 -19.71 -7.83
CA ASN A 36 -8.49 -19.74 -6.56
C ASN A 36 -8.39 -18.51 -5.65
N GLN A 37 -9.55 -17.88 -5.47
CA GLN A 37 -9.75 -16.44 -5.42
C GLN A 37 -10.46 -16.06 -4.12
N ILE A 38 -10.41 -14.76 -3.78
CA ILE A 38 -11.35 -14.08 -2.87
C ILE A 38 -12.73 -14.80 -2.89
N PRO A 39 -13.40 -15.03 -1.73
CA PRO A 39 -14.64 -15.83 -1.66
C PRO A 39 -15.60 -15.55 -2.82
N GLN A 40 -16.20 -16.59 -3.41
CA GLN A 40 -16.94 -16.46 -4.68
C GLN A 40 -18.01 -15.34 -4.65
N SER A 41 -18.69 -15.18 -3.52
CA SER A 41 -19.64 -14.08 -3.27
C SER A 41 -18.97 -12.71 -3.42
N ARG A 42 -17.84 -12.52 -2.75
CA ARG A 42 -17.04 -11.30 -2.75
C ARG A 42 -16.39 -11.04 -4.12
N ARG A 43 -15.95 -12.09 -4.83
CA ARG A 43 -15.47 -11.98 -6.22
C ARG A 43 -16.56 -11.43 -7.15
N LYS A 44 -17.76 -12.01 -7.11
CA LYS A 44 -18.91 -11.55 -7.92
C LYS A 44 -19.25 -10.09 -7.60
N GLU A 45 -19.13 -9.69 -6.34
CA GLU A 45 -19.30 -8.30 -5.92
C GLU A 45 -18.26 -7.38 -6.57
N ILE A 46 -16.98 -7.78 -6.55
CA ILE A 46 -15.88 -7.04 -7.19
C ILE A 46 -16.09 -6.97 -8.71
N GLU A 47 -16.37 -8.09 -9.38
CA GLU A 47 -16.58 -8.14 -10.83
C GLU A 47 -17.75 -7.23 -11.24
N LYS A 48 -18.90 -7.35 -10.56
CA LYS A 48 -20.06 -6.48 -10.78
C LYS A 48 -19.72 -5.00 -10.60
N ALA A 49 -18.96 -4.65 -9.55
CA ALA A 49 -18.56 -3.27 -9.32
C ALA A 49 -17.58 -2.73 -10.38
N LEU A 50 -16.82 -3.61 -11.05
CA LEU A 50 -15.90 -3.23 -12.12
C LEU A 50 -16.57 -3.15 -13.50
N GLU A 51 -17.63 -3.93 -13.74
CA GLU A 51 -18.48 -3.88 -14.95
C GLU A 51 -19.18 -2.53 -15.10
N ASP A 52 -19.57 -1.90 -13.98
CA ASP A 52 -20.16 -0.56 -13.95
C ASP A 52 -19.12 0.52 -14.31
N ALA A 53 -18.84 0.64 -15.60
CA ALA A 53 -17.95 1.66 -16.15
C ALA A 53 -18.57 3.06 -16.02
N SER A 54 -18.41 3.69 -14.86
CA SER A 54 -18.75 5.10 -14.72
C SER A 54 -17.80 5.95 -15.58
N PRO A 55 -18.32 6.84 -16.43
CA PRO A 55 -17.52 7.69 -17.30
C PRO A 55 -16.66 8.64 -16.47
N THR A 56 -15.55 9.11 -17.05
CA THR A 56 -14.71 10.15 -16.45
C THR A 56 -15.57 11.36 -16.06
N PRO A 57 -15.52 11.84 -14.79
CA PRO A 57 -16.33 12.96 -14.35
C PRO A 57 -16.14 14.18 -15.27
N LYS A 58 -17.25 14.83 -15.67
CA LYS A 58 -17.22 16.03 -16.52
C LYS A 58 -16.30 17.13 -15.96
N LYS A 59 -16.18 17.22 -14.63
CA LYS A 59 -15.30 18.16 -13.93
C LYS A 59 -13.80 17.96 -14.21
N TRP A 60 -13.38 16.78 -14.69
CA TRP A 60 -11.99 16.52 -15.10
C TRP A 60 -11.77 16.82 -16.59
N SER A 61 -12.80 17.29 -17.31
CA SER A 61 -12.68 17.61 -18.74
C SER A 61 -11.77 18.81 -18.97
N ARG A 62 -10.93 18.72 -20.00
CA ARG A 62 -10.06 19.82 -20.44
C ARG A 62 -10.80 20.89 -21.24
N LYS A 63 -12.07 20.69 -21.60
CA LYS A 63 -12.84 21.59 -22.47
C LYS A 63 -13.02 22.99 -21.88
N ASP A 64 -13.19 23.09 -20.57
CA ASP A 64 -13.47 24.37 -19.91
C ASP A 64 -12.20 25.15 -19.50
N GLY A 65 -11.01 24.67 -19.90
CA GLY A 65 -9.73 25.24 -19.48
C GLY A 65 -9.43 25.07 -17.99
N PRO A 66 -8.26 25.57 -17.54
CA PRO A 66 -7.87 25.49 -16.13
C PRO A 66 -8.70 26.46 -15.27
N LYS A 67 -9.16 25.99 -14.11
CA LYS A 67 -9.98 26.75 -13.16
C LYS A 67 -9.28 26.83 -11.83
N TYR A 68 -9.54 27.88 -11.06
CA TYR A 68 -9.06 27.98 -9.68
C TYR A 68 -9.60 26.84 -8.82
N HIS A 69 -8.73 26.21 -8.05
CA HIS A 69 -9.15 25.33 -6.97
C HIS A 69 -9.59 26.17 -5.76
N ARG A 70 -10.81 25.90 -5.25
CA ARG A 70 -11.36 26.58 -4.06
C ARG A 70 -11.30 25.63 -2.88
N PHE A 71 -10.55 25.99 -1.85
CA PHE A 71 -10.37 25.18 -0.65
C PHE A 71 -10.25 26.06 0.58
N LEU A 72 -10.99 25.74 1.65
CA LEU A 72 -11.04 26.51 2.90
C LEU A 72 -11.18 28.04 2.69
N ARG A 73 -12.10 28.44 1.79
CA ARG A 73 -12.36 29.84 1.38
C ARG A 73 -11.16 30.55 0.71
N LYS A 74 -10.09 29.83 0.38
CA LYS A 74 -8.97 30.34 -0.42
C LYS A 74 -9.10 29.89 -1.88
N ARG A 75 -8.56 30.70 -2.78
CA ARG A 75 -8.37 30.35 -4.20
C ARG A 75 -6.91 29.98 -4.42
N ILE A 76 -6.67 28.88 -5.12
CA ILE A 76 -5.35 28.40 -5.53
C ILE A 76 -5.33 28.46 -7.06
N SER A 77 -4.35 29.15 -7.62
CA SER A 77 -4.21 29.32 -9.08
C SER A 77 -3.72 28.01 -9.72
N PRO A 78 -4.09 27.71 -10.97
CA PRO A 78 -3.50 26.60 -11.71
C PRO A 78 -1.97 26.72 -11.78
N GLY A 79 -1.25 25.60 -11.66
CA GLY A 79 0.21 25.56 -11.71
C GLY A 79 0.88 26.15 -10.47
N THR A 80 0.21 26.17 -9.31
CA THR A 80 0.78 26.77 -8.10
C THR A 80 0.65 25.87 -6.88
N VAL A 81 1.54 26.10 -5.91
CA VAL A 81 1.51 25.49 -4.59
C VAL A 81 1.04 26.54 -3.58
N ARG A 82 0.20 26.13 -2.64
CA ARG A 82 -0.21 26.99 -1.52
C ARG A 82 -0.31 26.18 -0.24
N GLN A 83 0.35 26.64 0.82
CA GLN A 83 0.10 26.14 2.17
C GLN A 83 -1.07 26.87 2.82
N ILE A 84 -1.94 26.12 3.48
CA ILE A 84 -3.11 26.61 4.19
C ILE A 84 -3.15 25.94 5.55
N GLU A 85 -3.24 26.73 6.61
CA GLU A 85 -3.47 26.21 7.96
C GLU A 85 -4.95 25.91 8.17
N PHE A 86 -5.22 24.82 8.89
CA PHE A 86 -6.57 24.41 9.26
C PHE A 86 -6.62 24.03 10.74
N ASP A 87 -7.45 24.73 11.50
CA ASP A 87 -7.67 24.37 12.90
C ASP A 87 -8.63 23.19 13.03
N LEU A 88 -8.14 22.13 13.68
CA LEU A 88 -8.91 20.91 13.97
C LEU A 88 -10.12 21.17 14.88
N LEU A 89 -10.09 22.25 15.66
CA LEU A 89 -11.18 22.71 16.51
C LEU A 89 -11.49 24.18 16.23
N ASP A 90 -12.77 24.55 16.35
CA ASP A 90 -13.19 25.95 16.48
C ASP A 90 -13.23 26.28 17.98
N VAL A 91 -12.32 27.14 18.44
CA VAL A 91 -12.24 27.59 19.83
C VAL A 91 -11.91 29.08 19.87
N ASP A 92 -12.63 29.83 20.71
CA ASP A 92 -12.36 31.26 20.96
C ASP A 92 -11.33 31.46 22.08
N ILE A 93 -11.22 30.48 22.99
CA ILE A 93 -10.27 30.43 24.11
C ILE A 93 -9.65 29.03 24.23
N GLY A 94 -8.40 28.95 24.67
CA GLY A 94 -7.67 27.69 24.84
C GLY A 94 -6.65 27.41 23.72
N GLU A 95 -6.07 26.20 23.72
CA GLU A 95 -5.11 25.77 22.71
C GLU A 95 -5.80 25.50 21.36
N SER A 96 -5.31 26.11 20.28
CA SER A 96 -5.67 25.73 18.92
C SER A 96 -4.75 24.63 18.39
N TRP A 97 -5.27 23.83 17.46
CA TRP A 97 -4.50 22.77 16.79
C TRP A 97 -4.47 23.02 15.28
N PRO A 98 -3.63 23.97 14.81
CA PRO A 98 -3.48 24.26 13.39
C PRO A 98 -2.64 23.16 12.73
N ILE A 99 -3.20 22.52 11.70
CA ILE A 99 -2.46 21.59 10.86
C ILE A 99 -2.16 22.21 9.49
N PRO A 100 -0.91 22.09 8.97
CA PRO A 100 -0.58 22.59 7.65
C PRO A 100 -1.13 21.65 6.56
N ILE A 101 -1.77 22.25 5.56
CA ILE A 101 -2.22 21.56 4.35
C ILE A 101 -1.50 22.16 3.16
N THR A 102 -0.61 21.39 2.53
CA THR A 102 0.03 21.77 1.27
C THR A 102 -0.91 21.42 0.12
N VAL A 103 -1.39 22.41 -0.60
CA VAL A 103 -2.25 22.26 -1.78
C VAL A 103 -1.44 22.53 -3.03
N ILE A 104 -1.23 21.49 -3.84
CA ILE A 104 -0.51 21.54 -5.11
C ILE A 104 -1.57 21.44 -6.22
N HIS A 105 -1.79 22.54 -6.92
CA HIS A 105 -2.83 22.60 -7.94
C HIS A 105 -2.23 22.62 -9.34
N GLY A 106 -2.53 21.59 -10.13
CA GLY A 106 -2.00 21.41 -11.46
C GLY A 106 -2.50 22.44 -12.47
N ALA A 107 -1.74 22.66 -13.54
CA ALA A 107 -2.11 23.55 -14.63
C ALA A 107 -3.29 23.02 -15.49
N ARG A 108 -3.68 21.75 -15.32
CA ARG A 108 -4.78 21.12 -16.10
C ARG A 108 -5.90 20.59 -15.22
N PRO A 109 -7.16 20.54 -15.70
CA PRO A 109 -8.25 19.88 -14.98
C PRO A 109 -7.97 18.40 -14.71
N GLY A 110 -8.40 17.89 -13.56
CA GLY A 110 -8.19 16.51 -13.14
C GLY A 110 -8.76 16.21 -11.74
N PRO A 111 -8.54 14.98 -11.23
CA PRO A 111 -9.00 14.55 -9.91
C PRO A 111 -8.36 15.31 -8.75
N VAL A 112 -9.05 15.30 -7.61
CA VAL A 112 -8.51 15.75 -6.32
C VAL A 112 -8.10 14.53 -5.49
N VAL A 113 -6.81 14.45 -5.15
CA VAL A 113 -6.27 13.41 -4.26
C VAL A 113 -5.84 14.05 -2.95
N THR A 114 -6.29 13.49 -1.83
CA THR A 114 -5.87 13.89 -0.49
C THR A 114 -5.01 12.78 0.12
N VAL A 115 -3.80 13.11 0.57
CA VAL A 115 -2.88 12.18 1.23
C VAL A 115 -2.65 12.62 2.67
N LEU A 116 -2.83 11.69 3.59
CA LEU A 116 -2.81 11.94 5.04
C LEU A 116 -1.72 11.12 5.71
N GLY A 117 -1.07 11.72 6.71
CA GLY A 117 -0.16 11.06 7.63
C GLY A 117 -0.55 11.36 9.07
N ALA A 118 -0.10 10.50 9.97
CA ALA A 118 -0.35 10.58 11.41
C ALA A 118 -1.82 10.88 11.76
N LEU A 119 -2.76 10.13 11.17
CA LEU A 119 -4.13 10.07 11.70
C LEU A 119 -4.13 9.50 13.13
N HIS A 120 -3.20 8.60 13.40
CA HIS A 120 -2.70 8.31 14.75
C HIS A 120 -1.35 9.00 14.94
N GLY A 121 -1.14 9.64 16.08
CA GLY A 121 0.00 10.52 16.28
C GLY A 121 1.37 9.83 16.36
N ASN A 122 1.39 8.54 16.70
CA ASN A 122 2.60 7.75 16.86
C ASN A 122 3.03 6.98 15.60
N GLU A 123 2.49 7.32 14.42
CA GLU A 123 2.78 6.61 13.17
C GLU A 123 3.59 7.54 12.25
N LEU A 124 4.93 7.41 12.26
CA LEU A 124 5.85 8.44 11.75
C LEU A 124 6.29 8.25 10.29
N VAL A 125 6.11 7.05 9.72
CA VAL A 125 6.39 6.76 8.30
C VAL A 125 5.62 7.71 7.37
N GLY A 126 4.32 7.88 7.63
CA GLY A 126 3.47 8.80 6.85
C GLY A 126 3.96 10.25 6.88
N PRO A 127 4.08 10.90 8.05
CA PRO A 127 4.63 12.25 8.19
C PRO A 127 5.96 12.45 7.47
N LEU A 128 6.89 11.50 7.58
CA LEU A 128 8.21 11.60 6.94
C LEU A 128 8.11 11.50 5.41
N ALA A 129 7.38 10.51 4.89
CA ALA A 129 7.13 10.36 3.46
C ALA A 129 6.47 11.62 2.86
N LEU A 130 5.46 12.17 3.55
CA LEU A 130 4.75 13.38 3.10
C LEU A 130 5.59 14.65 3.18
N THR A 131 6.56 14.69 4.11
CA THR A 131 7.55 15.76 4.16
C THR A 131 8.47 15.71 2.95
N TYR A 132 8.94 14.52 2.55
CA TYR A 132 9.75 14.35 1.35
C TYR A 132 8.98 14.70 0.07
N LEU A 133 7.71 14.29 -0.06
CA LEU A 133 6.86 14.69 -1.19
C LEU A 133 6.65 16.21 -1.29
N CYS A 134 6.75 16.94 -0.17
CA CYS A 134 6.68 18.41 -0.15
C CYS A 134 8.06 19.08 -0.27
N GLY A 135 9.14 18.30 -0.30
CA GLY A 135 10.51 18.80 -0.36
C GLY A 135 10.96 19.14 -1.78
N PRO A 136 12.03 19.95 -1.92
CA PRO A 136 12.52 20.42 -3.22
C PRO A 136 13.01 19.29 -4.15
N ASN A 137 13.33 18.11 -3.61
CA ASN A 137 13.78 16.96 -4.39
C ASN A 137 12.63 16.21 -5.11
N LEU A 138 11.38 16.55 -4.81
CA LEU A 138 10.20 15.90 -5.43
C LEU A 138 9.16 16.92 -5.88
N LEU A 139 9.12 18.11 -5.28
CA LEU A 139 8.19 19.19 -5.60
C LEU A 139 8.95 20.42 -6.11
N GLY A 140 8.75 20.75 -7.39
CA GLY A 140 9.47 21.84 -8.04
C GLY A 140 9.28 21.83 -9.57
N GLU A 141 9.86 22.82 -10.23
CA GLU A 141 10.00 22.83 -11.69
C GLU A 141 10.88 21.65 -12.11
N ASP A 142 10.48 20.92 -13.14
CA ASP A 142 11.15 19.70 -13.65
C ASP A 142 11.31 18.53 -12.66
N GLU A 143 10.68 18.62 -11.48
CA GLU A 143 10.66 17.55 -10.48
C GLU A 143 9.49 16.56 -10.67
N ALA A 144 9.49 15.47 -9.90
CA ALA A 144 8.47 14.42 -9.98
C ALA A 144 7.04 14.98 -9.80
N ILE A 145 6.86 16.00 -8.96
CA ILE A 145 5.62 16.73 -8.69
C ILE A 145 5.80 18.18 -9.16
N ASP A 146 5.74 18.39 -10.47
CA ASP A 146 5.70 19.73 -11.06
C ASP A 146 4.24 20.22 -11.23
N PRO A 147 3.81 21.30 -10.52
CA PRO A 147 2.49 21.90 -10.68
C PRO A 147 2.17 22.31 -12.13
N ALA A 148 3.15 22.73 -12.93
CA ALA A 148 2.95 23.12 -14.33
C ALA A 148 2.66 21.89 -15.21
N ALA A 149 3.30 20.76 -14.92
CA ALA A 149 3.06 19.48 -15.59
C ALA A 149 1.89 18.67 -15.01
N MET A 150 1.26 19.08 -13.90
CA MET A 150 0.19 18.33 -13.24
C MET A 150 -1.22 18.54 -13.83
N ALA A 151 -2.07 17.52 -13.68
CA ALA A 151 -3.51 17.62 -13.85
C ALA A 151 -4.25 17.36 -12.54
N GLY A 152 -5.22 18.20 -12.17
CA GLY A 152 -5.99 18.05 -10.94
C GLY A 152 -5.35 18.72 -9.74
N THR A 153 -5.53 18.16 -8.55
CA THR A 153 -5.05 18.74 -7.29
C THR A 153 -4.58 17.65 -6.34
N LEU A 154 -3.41 17.86 -5.74
CA LEU A 154 -2.90 17.07 -4.64
C LEU A 154 -2.97 17.89 -3.34
N ARG A 155 -3.56 17.32 -2.29
CA ARG A 155 -3.56 17.88 -0.94
C ARG A 155 -2.75 16.96 -0.04
N ILE A 156 -1.74 17.49 0.62
CA ILE A 156 -0.86 16.75 1.51
C ILE A 156 -1.03 17.29 2.92
N ILE A 157 -1.34 16.39 3.86
CA ILE A 157 -1.47 16.69 5.29
C ILE A 157 -0.54 15.73 6.05
N PRO A 158 0.71 16.14 6.35
CA PRO A 158 1.69 15.28 7.00
C PRO A 158 1.26 14.78 8.37
N VAL A 159 0.62 15.65 9.16
CA VAL A 159 0.17 15.35 10.53
C VAL A 159 -1.29 15.77 10.69
N VAL A 160 -2.19 14.79 10.82
CA VAL A 160 -3.61 15.04 11.08
C VAL A 160 -3.89 15.15 12.58
N ASN A 161 -3.49 14.16 13.37
CA ASN A 161 -3.66 14.18 14.84
C ASN A 161 -2.48 14.90 15.49
N LEU A 162 -2.41 16.23 15.33
CA LEU A 162 -1.36 17.07 15.92
C LEU A 162 -1.14 16.84 17.43
N PRO A 163 -2.19 16.84 18.30
CA PRO A 163 -1.97 16.62 19.72
C PRO A 163 -1.44 15.21 20.02
N GLY A 164 -1.93 14.18 19.33
CA GLY A 164 -1.39 12.82 19.45
C GLY A 164 0.06 12.75 19.00
N TYR A 165 0.40 13.43 17.90
CA TYR A 165 1.76 13.47 17.35
C TYR A 165 2.77 14.06 18.33
N ARG A 166 2.43 15.21 18.94
CA ARG A 166 3.25 15.83 19.99
C ARG A 166 3.46 14.94 21.22
N ARG A 167 2.52 14.03 21.49
CA ARG A 167 2.58 13.08 22.63
C ARG A 167 3.07 11.69 22.23
N GLN A 168 3.46 11.45 20.97
CA GLN A 168 3.81 10.12 20.48
C GLN A 168 2.73 9.08 20.81
N SER A 169 1.46 9.49 20.65
CA SER A 169 0.30 8.71 21.05
C SER A 169 -0.64 8.44 19.88
N ARG A 170 -1.17 7.23 19.85
CA ARG A 170 -2.25 6.84 18.91
C ARG A 170 -3.48 7.73 19.06
N TYR A 171 -3.81 8.08 20.30
CA TYR A 171 -5.09 8.64 20.68
C TYR A 171 -5.07 10.17 20.70
N MET A 172 -6.26 10.76 20.58
CA MET A 172 -6.49 12.18 20.83
C MET A 172 -6.35 12.50 22.34
N VAL A 173 -6.44 13.77 22.71
CA VAL A 173 -6.29 14.22 24.13
C VAL A 173 -7.29 13.60 25.10
N ASP A 174 -8.47 13.21 24.61
CA ASP A 174 -9.54 12.62 25.41
C ASP A 174 -9.49 11.08 25.40
N GLY A 175 -8.37 10.49 24.98
CA GLY A 175 -8.13 9.04 24.99
C GLY A 175 -8.87 8.26 23.89
N ARG A 176 -9.54 8.94 22.96
CA ARG A 176 -10.31 8.28 21.89
C ARG A 176 -9.49 8.13 20.61
N ASP A 177 -9.77 7.05 19.88
CA ASP A 177 -9.22 6.81 18.55
C ASP A 177 -9.98 7.65 17.51
N LEU A 178 -9.27 8.55 16.84
CA LEU A 178 -9.83 9.40 15.79
C LEU A 178 -10.38 8.57 14.63
N ASN A 179 -9.69 7.49 14.27
CA ASN A 179 -10.07 6.58 13.20
C ASN A 179 -11.16 5.57 13.64
N ARG A 180 -11.80 5.77 14.79
CA ARG A 180 -13.06 5.11 15.19
C ARG A 180 -14.19 6.11 15.42
N SER A 181 -13.95 7.38 15.10
CA SER A 181 -14.83 8.49 15.45
C SER A 181 -15.46 9.18 14.24
N PHE A 182 -15.16 8.75 13.01
CA PHE A 182 -15.77 9.30 11.79
C PHE A 182 -17.24 8.83 11.64
N PRO A 183 -18.16 9.68 11.11
CA PRO A 183 -17.96 11.05 10.62
C PRO A 183 -17.88 12.13 11.70
N GLY A 184 -18.06 11.77 12.97
CA GLY A 184 -18.07 12.72 14.08
C GLY A 184 -19.31 13.62 14.13
N LYS A 185 -19.42 14.42 15.20
CA LYS A 185 -20.48 15.40 15.41
C LYS A 185 -19.92 16.72 15.97
N PRO A 186 -20.43 17.89 15.55
CA PRO A 186 -19.90 19.19 15.95
C PRO A 186 -20.16 19.57 17.41
N ASP A 187 -21.15 18.93 18.04
CA ASP A 187 -21.69 19.14 19.38
C ASP A 187 -21.40 17.96 20.33
N SER A 188 -20.36 17.18 20.03
CA SER A 188 -19.97 15.98 20.80
C SER A 188 -18.61 16.17 21.49
N ASN A 189 -18.01 15.09 21.97
CA ASN A 189 -16.66 15.08 22.55
C ASN A 189 -15.61 15.61 21.57
N THR A 190 -14.45 16.01 22.11
CA THR A 190 -13.33 16.61 21.39
C THR A 190 -12.96 15.84 20.12
N THR A 191 -12.74 14.53 20.23
CA THR A 191 -12.37 13.70 19.07
C THR A 191 -13.47 13.65 18.00
N SER A 192 -14.72 13.56 18.42
CA SER A 192 -15.87 13.58 17.50
C SER A 192 -16.01 14.93 16.78
N ARG A 193 -15.72 16.04 17.45
CA ARG A 193 -15.70 17.39 16.84
C ARG A 193 -14.58 17.53 15.81
N VAL A 194 -13.39 17.01 16.12
CA VAL A 194 -12.25 16.96 15.19
C VAL A 194 -12.59 16.12 13.96
N ALA A 195 -13.10 14.90 14.15
CA ALA A 195 -13.52 14.01 13.05
C ALA A 195 -14.55 14.70 12.14
N HIS A 196 -15.53 15.39 12.74
CA HIS A 196 -16.56 16.14 12.01
C HIS A 196 -15.98 17.26 11.16
N ARG A 197 -15.08 18.07 11.73
CA ARG A 197 -14.44 19.18 11.01
C ARG A 197 -13.55 18.65 9.89
N LEU A 198 -12.70 17.68 10.16
CA LEU A 198 -11.79 17.09 9.19
C LEU A 198 -12.55 16.47 8.01
N TRP A 199 -13.58 15.67 8.29
CA TRP A 199 -14.42 15.07 7.25
C TRP A 199 -15.07 16.14 6.36
N ASN A 200 -15.80 17.09 6.97
CA ASN A 200 -16.61 18.03 6.21
C ASN A 200 -15.82 19.13 5.52
N LYS A 201 -14.64 19.51 6.04
CA LYS A 201 -13.86 20.64 5.52
C LYS A 201 -12.66 20.23 4.67
N VAL A 202 -12.06 19.07 4.95
CA VAL A 202 -10.81 18.64 4.31
C VAL A 202 -11.05 17.46 3.36
N ILE A 203 -11.74 16.41 3.82
CA ILE A 203 -11.77 15.11 3.15
C ILE A 203 -12.90 14.97 2.12
N LYS A 204 -14.14 15.33 2.49
CA LYS A 204 -15.36 15.09 1.69
C LYS A 204 -15.29 15.64 0.26
N GLY A 205 -14.49 16.67 0.02
CA GLY A 205 -14.27 17.27 -1.30
C GLY A 205 -13.14 16.63 -2.12
N SER A 206 -12.82 15.35 -1.88
CA SER A 206 -11.76 14.60 -2.58
C SER A 206 -12.38 13.58 -3.53
N ASP A 207 -11.66 13.23 -4.60
CA ASP A 207 -12.01 12.08 -5.45
C ASP A 207 -11.35 10.79 -4.93
N HIS A 208 -10.13 10.92 -4.40
CA HIS A 208 -9.39 9.82 -3.77
C HIS A 208 -8.72 10.25 -2.47
N VAL A 209 -8.56 9.30 -1.55
CA VAL A 209 -7.87 9.45 -0.27
C VAL A 209 -6.83 8.33 -0.11
N ILE A 210 -5.61 8.71 0.27
CA ILE A 210 -4.55 7.77 0.65
C ILE A 210 -4.16 8.10 2.09
N ASP A 211 -4.31 7.13 2.99
CA ASP A 211 -4.06 7.29 4.42
C ASP A 211 -2.86 6.44 4.82
N LEU A 212 -1.75 7.07 5.22
CA LEU A 212 -0.49 6.40 5.53
C LEU A 212 -0.42 6.05 7.02
N HIS A 213 -0.55 4.76 7.33
CA HIS A 213 -0.53 4.18 8.66
C HIS A 213 0.72 3.30 8.87
N THR A 214 0.98 2.98 10.14
CA THR A 214 1.95 1.97 10.57
C THR A 214 1.32 1.02 11.58
N ALA A 215 2.03 -0.04 11.97
CA ALA A 215 1.53 -0.96 12.99
C ALA A 215 1.29 -0.25 14.35
N ALA A 216 0.37 -0.80 15.14
CA ALA A 216 0.15 -0.33 16.49
C ALA A 216 1.37 -0.60 17.39
N VAL A 217 1.37 0.00 18.58
CA VAL A 217 2.46 -0.14 19.55
C VAL A 217 2.81 -1.60 19.82
N GLY A 218 4.12 -1.89 19.82
CA GLY A 218 4.64 -3.23 20.07
C GLY A 218 4.59 -4.16 18.88
N ARG A 219 4.39 -3.64 17.66
CA ARG A 219 4.38 -4.40 16.41
C ARG A 219 5.05 -3.61 15.28
N THR A 220 5.41 -4.33 14.22
CA THR A 220 5.79 -3.77 12.93
C THR A 220 5.02 -4.46 11.80
N ASN A 221 4.84 -3.78 10.67
CA ASN A 221 4.18 -4.29 9.47
C ASN A 221 5.16 -4.26 8.31
N MET A 222 5.21 -5.31 7.49
CA MET A 222 5.77 -5.14 6.15
C MET A 222 4.87 -4.19 5.34
N PRO A 223 5.40 -3.47 4.35
CA PRO A 223 4.59 -2.62 3.49
C PRO A 223 3.42 -3.37 2.82
N GLN A 224 2.21 -2.85 2.96
CA GLN A 224 0.99 -3.43 2.38
C GLN A 224 -0.11 -2.37 2.19
N ILE A 225 -1.12 -2.68 1.36
CA ILE A 225 -2.32 -1.86 1.19
C ILE A 225 -3.55 -2.57 1.75
N ARG A 226 -4.41 -1.83 2.45
CA ARG A 226 -5.75 -2.26 2.87
C ARG A 226 -6.80 -1.47 2.11
N ALA A 227 -7.71 -2.15 1.41
CA ALA A 227 -8.68 -1.52 0.52
C ALA A 227 -9.99 -2.30 0.44
N ASN A 228 -11.10 -1.63 0.13
CA ASN A 228 -12.32 -2.33 -0.31
C ASN A 228 -12.22 -2.54 -1.83
N LEU A 229 -11.88 -3.75 -2.28
CA LEU A 229 -11.72 -4.04 -3.71
C LEU A 229 -13.06 -4.09 -4.45
N ALA A 230 -14.18 -4.25 -3.74
CA ALA A 230 -15.52 -4.10 -4.32
C ALA A 230 -15.93 -2.63 -4.51
N HIS A 231 -15.16 -1.67 -3.98
CA HIS A 231 -15.31 -0.27 -4.32
C HIS A 231 -14.37 0.08 -5.50
N ARG A 232 -14.94 0.25 -6.70
CA ARG A 232 -14.20 0.46 -7.97
C ARG A 232 -13.07 1.48 -7.88
N ALA A 233 -13.34 2.66 -7.29
CA ALA A 233 -12.34 3.72 -7.18
C ALA A 233 -11.21 3.38 -6.19
N SER A 234 -11.51 2.59 -5.15
CA SER A 234 -10.51 2.09 -4.19
C SER A 234 -9.66 0.99 -4.81
N ASN A 235 -10.28 0.03 -5.50
CA ASN A 235 -9.59 -1.04 -6.23
C ASN A 235 -8.57 -0.45 -7.23
N ARG A 236 -9.00 0.55 -8.01
CA ARG A 236 -8.14 1.24 -8.98
C ARG A 236 -6.86 1.80 -8.33
N ILE A 237 -6.99 2.53 -7.22
CA ILE A 237 -5.82 3.15 -6.57
C ILE A 237 -5.01 2.14 -5.75
N ALA A 238 -5.63 1.09 -5.21
CA ALA A 238 -4.92 0.01 -4.51
C ALA A 238 -3.96 -0.74 -5.45
N ARG A 239 -4.46 -1.17 -6.61
CA ARG A 239 -3.63 -1.83 -7.64
C ARG A 239 -2.58 -0.89 -8.26
N ALA A 240 -2.91 0.40 -8.34
CA ALA A 240 -2.01 1.42 -8.85
C ALA A 240 -0.91 1.84 -7.88
N PHE A 241 -1.00 1.48 -6.60
CA PHE A 241 0.04 1.78 -5.62
C PHE A 241 1.36 1.06 -5.98
N GLY A 242 1.26 -0.12 -6.60
CA GLY A 242 2.44 -0.85 -7.11
C GLY A 242 3.10 -1.76 -6.10
N ILE A 243 2.34 -2.22 -5.09
CA ILE A 243 2.81 -3.09 -4.02
C ILE A 243 2.37 -4.54 -4.22
N GLU A 244 3.12 -5.48 -3.64
CA GLU A 244 2.83 -6.91 -3.63
C GLU A 244 1.56 -7.20 -2.81
N ALA A 245 1.51 -6.85 -1.53
CA ALA A 245 0.42 -7.27 -0.64
C ALA A 245 -0.75 -6.26 -0.60
N ILE A 246 -1.95 -6.74 -0.96
CA ILE A 246 -3.21 -5.99 -0.90
C ILE A 246 -4.26 -6.81 -0.15
N LEU A 247 -4.72 -6.30 0.98
CA LEU A 247 -5.75 -6.90 1.83
C LEU A 247 -7.12 -6.28 1.52
N ASP A 248 -8.03 -7.07 0.95
CA ASP A 248 -9.42 -6.70 0.65
C ASP A 248 -10.29 -6.74 1.90
N ASN A 249 -10.90 -5.61 2.27
CA ASN A 249 -11.99 -5.53 3.24
C ASN A 249 -12.73 -4.20 3.16
N GLU A 250 -13.97 -4.14 3.64
CA GLU A 250 -14.74 -2.89 3.71
C GLU A 250 -14.12 -1.82 4.62
N GLY A 251 -13.35 -2.25 5.62
CA GLY A 251 -12.74 -1.41 6.64
C GLY A 251 -13.57 -1.29 7.92
N PRO A 252 -12.94 -0.91 9.04
CA PRO A 252 -13.62 -0.84 10.33
C PRO A 252 -14.75 0.18 10.38
N LYS A 253 -15.79 -0.09 11.17
CA LYS A 253 -16.83 0.91 11.48
C LYS A 253 -16.21 2.13 12.16
N GLY A 254 -16.65 3.32 11.75
CA GLY A 254 -16.14 4.58 12.28
C GLY A 254 -14.76 4.98 11.75
N SER A 255 -14.20 4.22 10.79
CA SER A 255 -12.94 4.56 10.13
C SER A 255 -13.12 5.53 8.97
N LEU A 256 -12.06 6.27 8.67
CA LEU A 256 -11.98 7.16 7.53
C LEU A 256 -12.21 6.41 6.22
N ARG A 257 -11.53 5.27 6.02
CA ARG A 257 -11.61 4.48 4.78
C ARG A 257 -13.04 4.02 4.50
N LYS A 258 -13.75 3.49 5.50
CA LYS A 258 -15.15 3.05 5.33
C LYS A 258 -16.05 4.23 4.97
N LEU A 259 -15.99 5.33 5.73
CA LEU A 259 -16.81 6.52 5.46
C LEU A 259 -16.53 7.13 4.08
N ALA A 260 -15.27 7.13 3.64
CA ALA A 260 -14.89 7.59 2.31
C ALA A 260 -15.56 6.75 1.21
N ASN A 261 -15.50 5.42 1.30
CA ASN A 261 -16.15 4.53 0.34
C ASN A 261 -17.67 4.65 0.38
N ASP A 262 -18.29 4.76 1.56
CA ASP A 262 -19.72 5.00 1.73
C ASP A 262 -20.18 6.34 1.08
N SER A 263 -19.24 7.27 0.88
CA SER A 263 -19.46 8.56 0.23
C SER A 263 -19.02 8.60 -1.24
N GLY A 264 -18.67 7.45 -1.82
CA GLY A 264 -18.22 7.31 -3.23
C GLY A 264 -16.79 7.81 -3.49
N ILE A 265 -15.98 8.01 -2.44
CA ILE A 265 -14.58 8.45 -2.54
C ILE A 265 -13.68 7.21 -2.52
N GLY A 266 -12.79 7.08 -3.51
CA GLY A 266 -11.83 5.98 -3.53
C GLY A 266 -10.83 6.12 -2.38
N ALA A 267 -10.67 5.10 -1.54
CA ALA A 267 -9.81 5.22 -0.35
C ALA A 267 -9.02 3.94 -0.10
N ILE A 268 -7.74 4.12 0.22
CA ILE A 268 -6.81 3.06 0.61
C ILE A 268 -6.07 3.47 1.88
N THR A 269 -5.71 2.46 2.68
CA THR A 269 -4.82 2.60 3.82
C THR A 269 -3.51 1.90 3.49
N TYR A 270 -2.40 2.61 3.58
CA TYR A 270 -1.06 2.01 3.57
C TYR A 270 -0.66 1.63 4.99
N GLU A 271 -0.04 0.47 5.14
CA GLU A 271 0.54 -0.01 6.40
C GLU A 271 1.99 -0.38 6.12
N GLY A 272 2.95 0.18 6.86
CA GLY A 272 4.36 -0.22 6.76
C GLY A 272 5.18 0.37 7.91
N GLY A 273 6.02 -0.46 8.53
CA GLY A 273 6.75 -0.14 9.75
C GLY A 273 5.89 -0.20 11.02
N GLY A 274 6.48 0.19 12.14
CA GLY A 274 5.88 0.21 13.46
C GLY A 274 5.58 1.60 14.01
N SER A 275 5.14 1.64 15.27
CA SER A 275 4.85 2.89 15.97
C SER A 275 6.12 3.56 16.50
N ASN A 276 6.17 4.89 16.52
CA ASN A 276 7.27 5.71 17.02
C ASN A 276 8.61 5.46 16.31
N GLU A 277 8.57 4.83 15.15
CA GLU A 277 9.68 4.63 14.24
C GLU A 277 9.30 5.11 12.84
N ALA A 278 10.32 5.41 12.04
CA ALA A 278 10.19 5.79 10.65
C ALA A 278 11.11 4.88 9.83
N ASP A 279 10.66 3.65 9.64
CA ASP A 279 11.38 2.64 8.86
C ASP A 279 11.68 3.16 7.44
N PRO A 280 12.97 3.25 7.02
CA PRO A 280 13.35 3.84 5.74
C PRO A 280 12.74 3.14 4.53
N GLU A 281 12.67 1.80 4.56
CA GLU A 281 12.05 1.02 3.49
C GLU A 281 10.56 1.37 3.34
N SER A 282 9.84 1.37 4.46
CA SER A 282 8.42 1.71 4.49
C SER A 282 8.15 3.15 4.05
N VAL A 283 9.05 4.08 4.36
CA VAL A 283 8.97 5.47 3.87
C VAL A 283 9.15 5.53 2.36
N GLN A 284 10.14 4.82 1.83
CA GLN A 284 10.44 4.78 0.40
C GLN A 284 9.28 4.17 -0.41
N VAL A 285 8.75 3.03 0.06
CA VAL A 285 7.57 2.38 -0.56
C VAL A 285 6.36 3.32 -0.52
N ALA A 286 6.13 4.06 0.57
CA ALA A 286 5.04 5.02 0.66
C ALA A 286 5.18 6.16 -0.37
N ILE A 287 6.38 6.73 -0.53
CA ILE A 287 6.66 7.79 -1.50
C ILE A 287 6.38 7.30 -2.93
N TYR A 288 7.00 6.19 -3.33
CA TYR A 288 6.81 5.65 -4.67
C TYR A 288 5.37 5.23 -4.91
N GLY A 289 4.70 4.63 -3.92
CA GLY A 289 3.31 4.24 -4.02
C GLY A 289 2.37 5.42 -4.26
N VAL A 290 2.56 6.54 -3.56
CA VAL A 290 1.79 7.77 -3.81
C VAL A 290 2.06 8.29 -5.23
N LEU A 291 3.32 8.43 -5.65
CA LEU A 291 3.67 8.87 -7.01
C LEU A 291 3.05 7.96 -8.08
N ASN A 292 3.04 6.65 -7.82
CA ASN A 292 2.50 5.64 -8.72
C ASN A 292 0.99 5.76 -8.91
N VAL A 293 0.24 5.99 -7.82
CA VAL A 293 -1.19 6.31 -7.88
C VAL A 293 -1.43 7.58 -8.69
N LEU A 294 -0.66 8.64 -8.45
CA LEU A 294 -0.82 9.90 -9.18
C LEU A 294 -0.56 9.74 -10.68
N ARG A 295 0.44 8.93 -11.09
CA ARG A 295 0.70 8.57 -12.50
C ARG A 295 -0.45 7.74 -13.11
N SER A 296 -0.98 6.77 -12.38
CA SER A 296 -2.12 5.95 -12.82
C SER A 296 -3.41 6.76 -13.00
N LEU A 297 -3.61 7.78 -12.15
CA LEU A 297 -4.71 8.74 -12.26
C LEU A 297 -4.45 9.83 -13.32
N LYS A 298 -3.29 9.82 -13.98
CA LYS A 298 -2.86 10.81 -14.98
C LYS A 298 -2.78 12.24 -14.42
N ILE A 299 -2.55 12.35 -13.10
CA ILE A 299 -2.23 13.60 -12.42
C ILE A 299 -0.80 14.00 -12.76
N LEU A 300 0.14 13.04 -12.62
CA LEU A 300 1.54 13.20 -13.00
C LEU A 300 1.79 12.61 -14.39
N PRO A 301 2.77 13.16 -15.15
CA PRO A 301 3.26 12.52 -16.37
C PRO A 301 3.97 11.19 -16.06
N GLY A 302 4.15 10.38 -17.11
CA GLY A 302 4.83 9.09 -17.01
C GLY A 302 3.87 7.90 -16.82
N TYR A 303 4.48 6.73 -16.63
CA TYR A 303 3.77 5.47 -16.49
C TYR A 303 3.90 4.91 -15.08
N PRO A 304 2.82 4.31 -14.54
CA PRO A 304 2.87 3.70 -13.23
C PRO A 304 3.72 2.41 -13.25
N SER A 305 4.57 2.23 -12.26
CA SER A 305 5.30 0.99 -12.00
C SER A 305 4.37 -0.08 -11.45
N ARG A 306 4.70 -1.35 -11.64
CA ARG A 306 3.88 -2.47 -11.16
C ARG A 306 4.76 -3.57 -10.59
N PRO A 307 4.33 -4.29 -9.54
CA PRO A 307 5.11 -5.37 -8.98
C PRO A 307 5.13 -6.56 -9.95
N ARG A 308 6.01 -7.54 -9.71
CA ARG A 308 6.05 -8.76 -10.55
C ARG A 308 4.83 -9.64 -10.31
N PHE A 309 4.33 -9.63 -9.08
CA PHE A 309 3.15 -10.34 -8.66
C PHE A 309 2.42 -9.51 -7.60
N ARG A 310 1.16 -9.84 -7.33
CA ARG A 310 0.38 -9.26 -6.23
C ARG A 310 -0.24 -10.37 -5.41
N ILE A 311 -0.26 -10.22 -4.10
CA ILE A 311 -1.03 -11.03 -3.18
C ILE A 311 -2.33 -10.27 -2.89
N LEU A 312 -3.45 -10.79 -3.37
CA LEU A 312 -4.79 -10.30 -3.07
C LEU A 312 -5.37 -11.13 -1.93
N ALA A 313 -5.21 -10.62 -0.72
CA ALA A 313 -5.65 -11.31 0.47
C ALA A 313 -7.04 -10.85 0.90
N SER A 314 -7.94 -11.80 1.05
CA SER A 314 -9.24 -11.66 1.70
C SER A 314 -9.29 -12.42 3.01
N GLY A 315 -8.14 -12.85 3.54
CA GLY A 315 -8.02 -13.66 4.75
C GLY A 315 -6.62 -13.59 5.34
N SER A 316 -6.50 -13.90 6.62
CA SER A 316 -5.26 -13.85 7.40
C SER A 316 -5.44 -14.52 8.76
N VAL A 317 -4.38 -15.08 9.33
CA VAL A 317 -4.39 -15.78 10.62
C VAL A 317 -3.50 -15.04 11.61
N TRP A 318 -3.95 -14.90 12.86
CA TRP A 318 -3.11 -14.37 13.93
C TRP A 318 -2.42 -15.50 14.67
N ILE A 319 -1.09 -15.41 14.79
CA ILE A 319 -0.29 -16.26 15.66
C ILE A 319 -0.27 -15.58 17.04
N ARG A 320 -0.62 -16.34 18.08
CA ARG A 320 -0.66 -15.85 19.46
C ARG A 320 0.20 -16.71 20.36
N SER A 321 0.70 -16.10 21.43
CA SER A 321 1.35 -16.85 22.50
C SER A 321 0.30 -17.49 23.39
N ASP A 322 0.49 -18.76 23.75
CA ASP A 322 -0.28 -19.43 24.81
C ASP A 322 0.32 -19.21 26.21
N GLN A 323 1.54 -18.64 26.27
CA GLN A 323 2.28 -18.39 27.50
C GLN A 323 2.53 -16.89 27.73
N GLY A 324 2.79 -16.52 28.98
CA GLY A 324 3.30 -15.20 29.34
C GLY A 324 4.80 -15.25 29.61
N GLY A 325 5.52 -14.19 29.23
CA GLY A 325 6.97 -14.12 29.43
C GLY A 325 7.66 -13.13 28.52
N LEU A 326 8.98 -13.30 28.39
CA LEU A 326 9.81 -12.55 27.47
C LEU A 326 9.78 -13.21 26.09
N LEU A 327 9.40 -12.43 25.08
CA LEU A 327 9.30 -12.84 23.69
C LEU A 327 10.61 -12.58 22.97
N ASP A 328 11.16 -13.62 22.35
CA ASP A 328 12.22 -13.52 21.35
C ASP A 328 11.64 -13.88 19.97
N VAL A 329 11.56 -12.90 19.07
CA VAL A 329 10.99 -13.08 17.73
C VAL A 329 12.09 -13.52 16.78
N LEU A 330 12.01 -14.76 16.32
CA LEU A 330 13.01 -15.39 15.46
C LEU A 330 12.79 -15.03 13.99
N THR A 331 11.53 -14.78 13.61
CA THR A 331 11.12 -14.55 12.23
C THR A 331 10.52 -13.15 12.09
N PRO A 332 11.15 -12.23 11.36
CA PRO A 332 10.65 -10.85 11.19
C PRO A 332 9.43 -10.76 10.25
N ALA A 333 8.81 -9.57 10.22
CA ALA A 333 7.75 -9.28 9.26
C ALA A 333 8.34 -9.26 7.83
N GLY A 334 7.61 -9.83 6.88
CA GLY A 334 8.05 -10.07 5.51
C GLY A 334 8.50 -11.51 5.26
N SER A 335 8.79 -12.30 6.30
CA SER A 335 9.27 -13.67 6.11
C SER A 335 8.18 -14.62 5.59
N PHE A 336 8.60 -15.54 4.72
CA PHE A 336 7.78 -16.69 4.33
C PHE A 336 8.12 -17.89 5.20
N VAL A 337 7.11 -18.48 5.85
CA VAL A 337 7.26 -19.58 6.83
C VAL A 337 6.53 -20.83 6.37
N GLU A 338 7.01 -21.99 6.80
CA GLU A 338 6.35 -23.30 6.62
C GLU A 338 5.51 -23.69 7.83
N GLU A 339 4.49 -24.51 7.62
CA GLU A 339 3.65 -25.02 8.73
C GLU A 339 4.50 -25.74 9.80
N GLY A 340 4.25 -25.42 11.07
CA GLY A 340 4.98 -25.99 12.20
C GLY A 340 6.37 -25.38 12.46
N GLU A 341 6.79 -24.39 11.67
CA GLU A 341 8.03 -23.64 11.92
C GLU A 341 7.91 -22.78 13.19
N THR A 342 8.99 -22.74 13.99
CA THR A 342 9.08 -21.88 15.18
C THR A 342 9.34 -20.44 14.76
N VAL A 343 8.38 -19.54 15.01
CA VAL A 343 8.48 -18.12 14.62
C VAL A 343 8.93 -17.20 15.75
N ALA A 344 8.76 -17.66 16.99
CA ALA A 344 9.21 -16.96 18.19
C ALA A 344 9.38 -17.96 19.34
N THR A 345 10.10 -17.56 20.37
CA THR A 345 10.15 -18.27 21.66
C THR A 345 9.71 -17.36 22.78
N VAL A 346 9.11 -17.94 23.82
CA VAL A 346 8.72 -17.25 25.05
C VAL A 346 9.46 -17.89 26.21
N THR A 347 10.17 -17.06 26.97
CA THR A 347 10.98 -17.50 28.12
C THR A 347 10.50 -16.84 29.41
N ASP A 348 10.66 -17.54 30.54
CA ASP A 348 10.36 -17.00 31.86
C ASP A 348 11.68 -16.72 32.62
N PRO A 349 12.03 -15.45 32.87
CA PRO A 349 13.22 -15.09 33.65
C PRO A 349 13.22 -15.66 35.08
N GLU A 350 12.06 -15.94 35.65
CA GLU A 350 11.94 -16.55 36.99
C GLU A 350 12.24 -18.06 36.95
N ARG A 351 12.17 -18.68 35.77
CA ARG A 351 12.46 -20.11 35.54
C ARG A 351 13.50 -20.29 34.43
N PRO A 352 14.77 -19.97 34.70
CA PRO A 352 15.84 -20.12 33.70
C PRO A 352 15.88 -21.53 33.12
N GLY A 353 15.85 -21.63 31.80
CA GLY A 353 15.89 -22.90 31.06
C GLY A 353 14.52 -23.40 30.57
N GLU A 354 13.41 -22.84 31.04
CA GLU A 354 12.10 -23.04 30.43
C GLU A 354 11.95 -22.12 29.21
N SER A 355 11.61 -22.71 28.05
CA SER A 355 11.30 -22.00 26.81
C SER A 355 10.08 -22.64 26.17
N TYR A 356 9.21 -21.80 25.61
CA TYR A 356 8.03 -22.22 24.86
C TYR A 356 8.15 -21.75 23.41
N ASP A 357 8.10 -22.70 22.49
CA ASP A 357 8.15 -22.42 21.06
C ASP A 357 6.77 -21.99 20.55
N VAL A 358 6.71 -20.84 19.90
CA VAL A 358 5.52 -20.37 19.19
C VAL A 358 5.61 -20.86 17.75
N LEU A 359 4.75 -21.81 17.39
CA LEU A 359 4.73 -22.43 16.07
C LEU A 359 3.75 -21.72 15.14
N THR A 360 4.06 -21.64 13.85
CA THR A 360 3.10 -21.16 12.85
C THR A 360 2.06 -22.24 12.51
N PRO A 361 0.76 -21.90 12.48
CA PRO A 361 -0.32 -22.87 12.27
C PRO A 361 -0.46 -23.34 10.82
N THR A 362 0.13 -22.61 9.87
CA THR A 362 0.12 -22.96 8.45
C THR A 362 1.28 -22.26 7.73
N ARG A 363 1.54 -22.64 6.48
CA ARG A 363 2.53 -21.96 5.64
C ARG A 363 2.00 -20.62 5.14
N GLY A 364 2.84 -19.60 5.05
CA GLY A 364 2.40 -18.29 4.61
C GLY A 364 3.43 -17.18 4.72
N LEU A 365 2.98 -15.97 4.42
CA LEU A 365 3.76 -14.74 4.53
C LEU A 365 3.39 -14.02 5.82
N LEU A 366 4.35 -13.81 6.71
CA LEU A 366 4.16 -12.99 7.91
C LEU A 366 4.13 -11.51 7.52
N ILE A 367 2.97 -10.88 7.60
CA ILE A 367 2.79 -9.47 7.25
C ILE A 367 2.96 -8.51 8.43
N SER A 368 2.94 -9.03 9.65
CA SER A 368 3.20 -8.29 10.89
C SER A 368 3.85 -9.20 11.92
N THR A 369 4.71 -8.63 12.75
CA THR A 369 5.30 -9.32 13.90
C THR A 369 5.34 -8.39 15.12
N ALA A 370 5.35 -8.99 16.31
CA ALA A 370 5.53 -8.29 17.56
C ALA A 370 6.96 -7.73 17.66
N THR A 371 7.07 -6.57 18.29
CA THR A 371 8.36 -5.92 18.64
C THR A 371 8.44 -5.64 20.14
N HIS A 372 7.31 -5.71 20.87
CA HIS A 372 7.35 -5.59 22.32
C HIS A 372 7.87 -6.90 22.93
N PRO A 373 8.96 -6.89 23.71
CA PRO A 373 9.55 -8.11 24.26
C PRO A 373 8.74 -8.78 25.37
N PHE A 374 7.56 -8.26 25.75
CA PHE A 374 6.74 -8.84 26.82
C PHE A 374 5.36 -9.24 26.30
N VAL A 375 4.95 -10.47 26.60
CA VAL A 375 3.68 -11.04 26.14
C VAL A 375 2.94 -11.74 27.28
N ASN A 376 1.62 -11.81 27.16
CA ASN A 376 0.76 -12.67 27.96
C ASN A 376 0.18 -13.76 27.07
N ALA A 377 -0.43 -14.77 27.68
CA ALA A 377 -1.29 -15.70 26.95
C ALA A 377 -2.39 -14.92 26.19
N GLY A 378 -2.55 -15.20 24.91
CA GLY A 378 -3.43 -14.51 23.98
C GLY A 378 -2.84 -13.26 23.30
N THR A 379 -1.61 -12.83 23.65
CA THR A 379 -0.97 -11.69 22.96
C THR A 379 -0.67 -12.07 21.49
N PRO A 380 -1.07 -11.24 20.51
CA PRO A 380 -0.69 -11.42 19.11
C PRO A 380 0.82 -11.28 18.90
N ILE A 381 1.43 -12.30 18.31
CA ILE A 381 2.87 -12.40 18.02
C ILE A 381 3.15 -12.15 16.54
N GLY A 382 2.28 -12.65 15.66
CA GLY A 382 2.43 -12.51 14.22
C GLY A 382 1.10 -12.45 13.50
N HIS A 383 1.07 -11.81 12.34
CA HIS A 383 -0.07 -11.78 11.44
C HIS A 383 0.33 -12.45 10.13
N LEU A 384 -0.28 -13.58 9.81
CA LEU A 384 0.09 -14.45 8.71
C LEU A 384 -0.93 -14.35 7.57
N LEU A 385 -0.46 -14.26 6.34
CA LEU A 385 -1.27 -14.54 5.15
C LEU A 385 -1.02 -15.99 4.72
N PRO A 386 -2.02 -16.89 4.83
CA PRO A 386 -1.87 -18.27 4.36
C PRO A 386 -1.68 -18.30 2.84
N VAL A 387 -0.52 -18.73 2.35
CA VAL A 387 -0.22 -18.76 0.92
C VAL A 387 -0.05 -20.21 0.48
N THR A 388 -1.09 -20.74 -0.17
CA THR A 388 -1.10 -22.12 -0.68
C THR A 388 -0.67 -22.22 -2.14
N ARG A 389 -0.84 -21.15 -2.93
CA ARG A 389 -0.51 -21.09 -4.37
C ARG A 389 0.40 -19.92 -4.68
N GLY A 390 1.12 -19.99 -5.80
CA GLY A 390 2.09 -18.94 -6.18
C GLY A 390 3.37 -18.90 -5.32
N VAL A 391 3.56 -19.90 -4.44
CA VAL A 391 4.73 -20.02 -3.54
C VAL A 391 6.04 -19.94 -4.31
N LYS A 392 6.13 -20.59 -5.48
CA LYS A 392 7.34 -20.55 -6.33
C LYS A 392 7.64 -19.13 -6.85
N THR A 393 6.61 -18.32 -7.12
CA THR A 393 6.77 -16.92 -7.55
C THR A 393 7.20 -16.06 -6.37
N LEU A 394 6.56 -16.24 -5.21
CA LEU A 394 6.90 -15.54 -3.96
C LEU A 394 8.35 -15.84 -3.53
N ARG A 395 8.74 -17.12 -3.45
CA ARG A 395 10.09 -17.56 -3.05
C ARG A 395 11.21 -16.98 -3.92
N LYS A 396 10.96 -16.72 -5.21
CA LYS A 396 11.95 -16.08 -6.11
C LYS A 396 12.22 -14.61 -5.78
N ARG A 397 11.44 -14.03 -4.86
CA ARG A 397 11.50 -12.62 -4.47
C ARG A 397 11.79 -12.45 -2.98
N LEU A 398 12.15 -13.53 -2.30
CA LEU A 398 12.72 -13.45 -0.98
C LEU A 398 14.19 -13.04 -1.07
N ASP A 399 14.65 -12.28 -0.09
CA ASP A 399 16.06 -11.99 0.16
C ASP A 399 16.77 -13.22 0.81
N PRO A 400 18.09 -13.16 1.04
CA PRO A 400 18.82 -14.25 1.69
C PRO A 400 18.31 -14.62 3.09
N GLU A 401 17.67 -13.68 3.78
CA GLU A 401 17.05 -13.82 5.11
C GLU A 401 15.62 -14.39 5.04
N GLY A 402 15.11 -14.68 3.83
CA GLY A 402 13.79 -15.27 3.64
C GLY A 402 12.63 -14.25 3.71
N CYS A 403 12.92 -12.95 3.67
CA CYS A 403 11.93 -11.87 3.70
C CYS A 403 11.59 -11.39 2.29
N LEU A 404 10.31 -11.07 2.07
CA LEU A 404 9.83 -10.62 0.77
C LEU A 404 10.34 -9.21 0.47
N VAL A 405 11.09 -9.08 -0.63
CA VAL A 405 11.54 -7.79 -1.15
C VAL A 405 10.37 -7.07 -1.83
N THR A 406 9.87 -6.02 -1.18
CA THR A 406 8.75 -5.22 -1.66
C THR A 406 9.13 -4.34 -2.85
N SER A 407 8.27 -4.22 -3.85
CA SER A 407 8.49 -3.28 -4.95
C SER A 407 8.58 -1.83 -4.44
N GLY A 408 9.72 -1.19 -4.70
CA GLY A 408 10.03 0.16 -4.24
C GLY A 408 10.88 0.23 -2.97
N SER A 409 11.26 -0.91 -2.38
CA SER A 409 12.28 -0.96 -1.31
C SER A 409 13.70 -0.80 -1.88
N ASP A 410 14.02 -1.49 -2.97
CA ASP A 410 15.35 -1.47 -3.59
C ASP A 410 15.44 -0.49 -4.78
N GLY A 411 15.13 0.78 -4.54
CA GLY A 411 15.23 1.85 -5.54
C GLY A 411 13.98 2.00 -6.42
N ASP A 412 14.17 2.53 -7.63
CA ASP A 412 13.06 2.87 -8.53
C ASP A 412 12.32 1.61 -9.01
N PRO A 413 11.00 1.47 -8.73
CA PRO A 413 10.26 0.31 -9.17
C PRO A 413 10.11 0.33 -10.71
N PRO A 414 10.39 -0.77 -11.42
CA PRO A 414 10.33 -0.79 -12.87
C PRO A 414 8.90 -0.77 -13.41
N TRP A 415 8.74 -0.25 -14.63
CA TRP A 415 7.48 -0.25 -15.37
C TRP A 415 7.12 -1.65 -15.92
N ARG A 416 5.82 -2.03 -15.87
CA ARG A 416 5.28 -3.29 -16.45
C ARG A 416 3.84 -3.10 -16.95
N GLU A 417 3.35 -3.97 -17.84
CA GLU A 417 1.94 -4.02 -18.27
C GLU A 417 1.08 -4.85 -17.29
N ASP A 418 -0.26 -4.80 -17.40
CA ASP A 418 -1.15 -5.44 -16.40
C ASP A 418 -1.20 -6.94 -16.61
N GLU A 419 -1.07 -7.36 -17.87
CA GLU A 419 -0.97 -8.75 -18.30
C GLU A 419 0.34 -9.42 -17.84
N ASP A 420 1.34 -8.60 -17.45
CA ASP A 420 2.64 -9.07 -16.96
C ASP A 420 2.69 -9.28 -15.43
N VAL A 421 1.60 -8.99 -14.71
CA VAL A 421 1.56 -9.13 -13.24
C VAL A 421 0.78 -10.37 -12.85
N GLU A 422 1.41 -11.25 -12.09
CA GLU A 422 0.77 -12.46 -11.56
C GLU A 422 -0.02 -12.14 -10.28
N ASP A 423 -1.34 -12.34 -10.25
CA ASP A 423 -2.16 -12.18 -9.05
C ASP A 423 -2.26 -13.53 -8.28
N ILE A 424 -1.66 -13.60 -7.10
CA ILE A 424 -1.79 -14.65 -6.09
C ILE A 424 -2.97 -14.28 -5.18
N SER A 425 -3.90 -15.19 -4.91
CA SER A 425 -5.06 -14.93 -4.06
C SER A 425 -4.97 -15.68 -2.74
N VAL A 426 -5.34 -15.01 -1.65
CA VAL A 426 -5.41 -15.58 -0.28
C VAL A 426 -6.85 -15.43 0.23
N ILE A 427 -7.43 -16.51 0.78
CA ILE A 427 -8.87 -16.62 1.09
C ILE A 427 -9.11 -16.50 2.61
N GLY A 428 -10.18 -15.81 3.00
CA GLY A 428 -10.75 -15.84 4.36
C GLY A 428 -12.00 -14.97 4.48
N GLU A 429 -12.52 -14.80 5.70
CA GLU A 429 -13.67 -13.93 5.99
C GLU A 429 -13.41 -13.00 7.17
N TRP A 430 -13.68 -11.70 7.04
CA TRP A 430 -13.39 -10.74 8.10
C TRP A 430 -14.36 -10.87 9.26
N SER A 431 -13.87 -11.06 10.48
CA SER A 431 -14.72 -11.17 11.67
C SER A 431 -15.23 -9.83 12.20
N GLY A 432 -14.69 -8.70 11.74
CA GLY A 432 -15.10 -7.37 12.19
C GLY A 432 -14.48 -6.91 13.51
N GLY A 433 -14.43 -5.58 13.71
CA GLY A 433 -14.56 -5.02 15.07
C GLY A 433 -13.31 -4.48 15.80
N SER A 434 -12.06 -4.78 15.42
CA SER A 434 -10.86 -4.25 16.11
C SER A 434 -9.59 -4.26 15.22
N PRO A 435 -8.47 -3.61 15.62
CA PRO A 435 -7.17 -3.73 14.94
C PRO A 435 -6.64 -5.17 14.87
N ASP A 436 -7.06 -6.01 15.82
CA ASP A 436 -6.67 -7.42 15.95
C ASP A 436 -7.81 -8.36 15.51
N ALA A 437 -8.83 -7.82 14.81
CA ALA A 437 -9.91 -8.63 14.27
C ALA A 437 -9.34 -9.66 13.30
N GLU A 438 -9.75 -10.91 13.48
CA GLU A 438 -9.27 -12.03 12.69
C GLU A 438 -10.02 -12.14 11.38
N TRP A 439 -9.46 -12.95 10.50
CA TRP A 439 -10.20 -13.48 9.39
C TRP A 439 -10.38 -14.98 9.60
N GLY A 440 -11.62 -15.47 9.60
CA GLY A 440 -11.90 -16.89 9.75
C GLY A 440 -11.44 -17.71 8.54
N HIS A 441 -11.07 -18.96 8.78
CA HIS A 441 -10.88 -19.97 7.72
C HIS A 441 -12.24 -20.35 7.12
N ASN A 442 -12.30 -20.46 5.78
CA ASN A 442 -13.38 -21.17 5.10
C ASN A 442 -12.92 -22.62 4.91
N GLU A 443 -13.54 -23.58 5.61
CA GLU A 443 -13.14 -24.99 5.61
C GLU A 443 -13.45 -25.73 4.28
N GLU A 444 -14.09 -25.08 3.31
CA GLU A 444 -14.47 -25.72 2.05
C GLU A 444 -13.42 -25.54 0.94
N GLY A 445 -12.55 -26.55 0.78
CA GLY A 445 -12.05 -26.97 -0.54
C GLY A 445 -10.66 -26.47 -0.96
N ALA A 446 -9.60 -27.00 -0.35
CA ALA A 446 -8.27 -27.05 -0.96
C ALA A 446 -7.74 -28.49 -0.94
N THR A 447 -8.26 -29.33 -1.83
CA THR A 447 -7.57 -30.57 -2.19
C THR A 447 -6.42 -30.22 -3.13
N ASP A 448 -5.23 -30.71 -2.79
CA ASP A 448 -4.04 -30.70 -3.65
C ASP A 448 -4.32 -31.51 -4.91
N ASP A 449 -4.66 -30.82 -6.00
CA ASP A 449 -4.50 -31.35 -7.34
C ASP A 449 -3.22 -30.78 -7.95
N GLU A 450 -2.08 -31.32 -7.54
CA GLU A 450 -0.90 -31.37 -8.40
C GLU A 450 -1.24 -32.27 -9.59
N ALA A 451 -1.67 -31.67 -10.70
CA ALA A 451 -1.71 -32.37 -11.97
C ALA A 451 -0.26 -32.68 -12.39
N GLY A 452 0.17 -33.91 -12.11
CA GLY A 452 1.45 -34.44 -12.55
C GLY A 452 1.60 -34.36 -14.07
N GLU A 453 2.67 -33.72 -14.52
CA GLU A 453 3.20 -33.95 -15.86
C GLU A 453 3.76 -35.37 -15.89
N ALA A 454 2.98 -36.30 -16.47
CA ALA A 454 3.47 -37.63 -16.82
C ALA A 454 4.54 -37.48 -17.92
N ASP A 455 5.75 -37.93 -17.60
CA ASP A 455 6.89 -38.10 -18.51
C ASP A 455 6.55 -39.18 -19.57
N PRO A 456 6.44 -38.85 -20.86
CA PRO A 456 6.16 -39.84 -21.89
C PRO A 456 7.49 -40.28 -22.51
N ASN A 457 8.25 -41.15 -21.84
CA ASN A 457 9.30 -41.94 -22.47
C ASN A 457 9.78 -43.09 -21.58
N TRP A 458 9.01 -44.19 -21.58
CA TRP A 458 9.52 -45.54 -21.31
C TRP A 458 8.74 -46.55 -22.16
N THR A 459 9.21 -46.78 -23.38
CA THR A 459 9.42 -48.09 -24.04
C THR A 459 10.20 -47.86 -25.32
#